data_AF-A0AAJ5Z4R2-F1
#
_entry.id   AF-A0AAJ5Z4R2-F1
#
_cell.length_a   1.000
_cell.length_b   1.000
_cell.length_c   1.000
_cell.angle_alpha   90.00
_cell.angle_beta   90.00
_cell.angle_gamma   90.00
#
_symmetry.space_group_name_H-M   'P 1'
#
loop_
_entity.id
_entity.type
_entity.pdbx_description
1 polymer ?
#
loop_
_entity_poly.entity_id
_entity_poly.type
_entity_poly.pdbx_seq_one_letter_code
_entity_poly.pdbx_strand_id
1 'polypeptide(L)'
;MSTDAHRRQGRLSEMVADDVPPELLEAESRELVQQDTDTPVRHLRIDWPSSSIKGVYAIGSSVPHANPPLYDAPDAKDVEGNASSAVFTSRRSPINVTVLVLHGQGQRTPQTPSSEAPPDVGDPMQLLEVERKNTVFVSARTHLNSACVHVPSYAGRKPLHIKVQTHSGNATVILPHSFNGLLTWKVEAGLFHMSPGAASHAMRLGSKEHRHQGMFRMVADPDLPSCTRDAFMCA
;
A
#
# COMPACT_ATOMS: atom_id res chain seq x y z
N MET A 1 56.40 -28.08 47.24
CA MET A 1 56.10 -27.21 46.08
C MET A 1 55.71 -28.10 44.90
N SER A 2 54.68 -27.70 44.13
CA SER A 2 54.11 -28.28 42.88
C SER A 2 53.43 -29.65 43.00
N THR A 3 52.13 -29.92 42.76
CA THR A 3 51.02 -29.50 41.84
C THR A 3 50.68 -30.57 40.80
N ASP A 4 49.48 -31.14 40.97
CA ASP A 4 48.47 -31.58 39.99
C ASP A 4 48.87 -32.61 38.92
N ALA A 5 48.45 -33.88 38.96
CA ALA A 5 47.11 -34.47 39.09
C ALA A 5 46.18 -34.28 37.87
N HIS A 6 46.07 -35.38 37.11
CA HIS A 6 44.87 -35.91 36.43
C HIS A 6 44.39 -35.29 35.10
N ARG A 7 44.77 -35.98 34.04
CA ARG A 7 44.20 -35.92 32.68
C ARG A 7 43.21 -37.08 32.50
N ARG A 8 41.91 -36.79 32.46
CA ARG A 8 40.87 -37.64 31.84
C ARG A 8 39.73 -36.78 31.28
N GLN A 9 39.02 -37.37 30.32
CA GLN A 9 37.81 -36.92 29.61
C GLN A 9 38.08 -36.02 28.40
N GLY A 10 37.37 -36.14 27.29
CA GLY A 10 36.17 -36.90 26.96
C GLY A 10 35.47 -36.20 25.80
N ARG A 11 34.77 -36.97 24.96
CA ARG A 11 33.84 -36.53 23.89
C ARG A 11 33.25 -35.13 24.09
N LEU A 12 33.42 -34.26 23.09
CA LEU A 12 32.56 -33.09 22.88
C LEU A 12 31.47 -33.48 21.87
N SER A 13 30.27 -33.72 22.38
CA SER A 13 29.01 -33.60 21.65
C SER A 13 28.41 -32.21 21.94
N GLU A 14 27.42 -31.85 21.13
CA GLU A 14 26.44 -30.76 21.29
C GLU A 14 26.83 -29.39 20.70
N MET A 15 26.39 -29.21 19.45
CA MET A 15 26.10 -27.92 18.85
C MET A 15 24.98 -27.26 19.67
N VAL A 16 25.36 -26.21 20.40
CA VAL A 16 24.47 -25.31 21.13
C VAL A 16 23.51 -24.64 20.14
N ALA A 17 22.22 -24.69 20.44
CA ALA A 17 21.20 -23.88 19.79
C ALA A 17 21.52 -22.39 20.05
N ASP A 18 21.63 -21.60 18.99
CA ASP A 18 21.69 -20.14 19.05
C ASP A 18 20.32 -19.62 19.55
N ASP A 19 20.16 -19.60 20.88
CA ASP A 19 19.07 -18.90 21.55
C ASP A 19 19.35 -17.40 21.48
N VAL A 20 18.66 -16.70 20.58
CA VAL A 20 18.69 -15.24 20.50
C VAL A 20 18.15 -14.67 21.82
N PRO A 21 18.90 -13.81 22.54
CA PRO A 21 18.47 -13.26 23.81
C PRO A 21 17.11 -12.54 23.69
N PRO A 22 16.17 -12.75 24.62
CA PRO A 22 14.84 -12.15 24.56
C PRO A 22 14.85 -10.62 24.57
N GLU A 23 15.92 -10.00 25.10
CA GLU A 23 16.09 -8.54 25.13
C GLU A 23 16.21 -7.92 23.73
N LEU A 24 16.73 -8.64 22.73
CA LEU A 24 16.84 -8.13 21.36
C LEU A 24 15.49 -8.18 20.62
N LEU A 25 14.68 -9.22 20.86
CA LEU A 25 13.31 -9.33 20.35
C LEU A 25 12.41 -8.25 20.97
N GLU A 26 12.59 -7.95 22.25
CA GLU A 26 11.90 -6.85 22.92
C GLU A 26 12.36 -5.48 22.41
N ALA A 27 13.63 -5.31 22.04
CA ALA A 27 14.13 -4.07 21.46
C ALA A 27 13.61 -3.84 20.03
N GLU A 28 13.61 -4.86 19.17
CA GLU A 28 13.04 -4.79 17.82
C GLU A 28 11.53 -4.52 17.86
N SER A 29 10.80 -5.17 18.75
CA SER A 29 9.36 -4.92 18.92
C SER A 29 9.05 -3.54 19.50
N ARG A 30 9.88 -3.01 20.43
CA ARG A 30 9.75 -1.63 20.92
C ARG A 30 10.06 -0.61 19.83
N GLU A 31 11.06 -0.83 18.99
CA GLU A 31 11.34 0.05 17.85
C GLU A 31 10.22 0.02 16.79
N LEU A 32 9.59 -1.14 16.57
CA LEU A 32 8.39 -1.27 15.71
C LEU A 32 7.20 -0.45 16.27
N VAL A 33 6.99 -0.48 17.59
CA VAL A 33 5.94 0.32 18.27
C VAL A 33 6.26 1.82 18.29
N GLN A 34 7.54 2.18 18.44
CA GLN A 34 8.00 3.58 18.40
C GLN A 34 7.85 4.18 16.99
N GLN A 35 8.03 3.39 15.94
CA GLN A 35 7.83 3.80 14.55
C GLN A 35 6.35 4.04 14.18
N ASP A 36 5.41 3.43 14.89
CA ASP A 36 3.97 3.67 14.74
C ASP A 36 3.48 4.91 15.51
N THR A 37 4.30 5.50 16.40
CA THR A 37 3.81 6.49 17.38
C THR A 37 4.18 7.96 17.14
N ASP A 38 5.02 8.34 16.18
CA ASP A 38 5.60 9.71 16.24
C ASP A 38 5.65 10.53 14.95
N THR A 39 4.62 10.46 14.09
CA THR A 39 4.40 11.57 13.14
C THR A 39 2.93 11.67 12.73
N PRO A 40 2.30 12.85 12.81
CA PRO A 40 0.92 13.04 12.35
C PRO A 40 0.83 12.65 10.88
N VAL A 41 0.12 11.55 10.62
CA VAL A 41 -0.01 11.04 9.26
C VAL A 41 -1.04 11.88 8.52
N ARG A 42 -0.68 12.38 7.34
CA ARG A 42 -1.57 13.29 6.61
C ARG A 42 -2.74 12.54 5.99
N HIS A 43 -3.92 12.78 6.55
CA HIS A 43 -5.21 12.49 5.93
C HIS A 43 -5.70 13.74 5.18
N LEU A 44 -6.18 13.55 3.95
CA LEU A 44 -6.64 14.60 3.05
C LEU A 44 -8.05 14.29 2.56
N ARG A 45 -8.92 15.29 2.59
CA ARG A 45 -10.22 15.26 1.93
C ARG A 45 -10.43 16.51 1.08
N ILE A 46 -10.93 16.30 -0.14
CA ILE A 46 -11.42 17.37 -1.01
C ILE A 46 -12.80 16.98 -1.51
N ASP A 47 -13.82 17.71 -1.08
CA ASP A 47 -15.21 17.53 -1.43
C ASP A 47 -15.72 18.75 -2.20
N TRP A 48 -15.50 18.73 -3.51
CA TRP A 48 -15.85 19.81 -4.41
C TRP A 48 -16.95 19.36 -5.38
N PRO A 49 -18.24 19.47 -4.99
CA PRO A 49 -19.35 18.91 -5.76
C PRO A 49 -19.49 19.53 -7.15
N SER A 50 -19.09 20.79 -7.30
CA SER A 50 -19.25 21.59 -8.53
C SER A 50 -17.93 22.06 -9.15
N SER A 51 -16.78 21.67 -8.60
CA SER A 51 -15.46 22.10 -9.09
C SER A 51 -14.60 20.90 -9.45
N SER A 52 -13.76 21.07 -10.48
CA SER A 52 -12.81 20.02 -10.87
C SER A 52 -11.73 19.89 -9.81
N ILE A 53 -11.34 18.66 -9.49
CA ILE A 53 -10.22 18.39 -8.59
C ILE A 53 -9.03 17.98 -9.44
N LYS A 54 -8.01 18.83 -9.47
CA LYS A 54 -6.80 18.60 -10.27
C LYS A 54 -5.57 18.99 -9.48
N GLY A 55 -4.52 18.19 -9.57
CA GLY A 55 -3.23 18.53 -8.99
C GLY A 55 -2.44 17.35 -8.46
N VAL A 56 -1.38 17.69 -7.75
CA VAL A 56 -0.49 16.74 -7.08
C VAL A 56 -0.70 16.89 -5.57
N TYR A 57 -1.00 15.79 -4.91
CA TYR A 57 -1.29 15.75 -3.48
C TYR A 57 -0.33 14.78 -2.80
N ALA A 58 0.20 15.16 -1.65
CA ALA A 58 1.11 14.32 -0.88
C ALA A 58 0.44 13.88 0.43
N ILE A 59 0.50 12.59 0.74
CA ILE A 59 0.05 11.97 1.99
C ILE A 59 1.16 11.13 2.62
N GLY A 60 1.01 10.76 3.89
CA GLY A 60 1.98 9.96 4.64
C GLY A 60 2.70 10.72 5.76
N SER A 61 3.58 10.04 6.49
CA SER A 61 4.22 10.56 7.70
C SER A 61 5.36 11.55 7.43
N SER A 62 5.97 11.48 6.24
CA SER A 62 7.03 12.41 5.82
C SER A 62 6.55 13.65 5.09
N VAL A 63 5.23 13.84 5.00
CA VAL A 63 4.73 15.05 4.36
C VAL A 63 5.07 16.23 5.28
N PRO A 64 5.87 17.20 4.82
CA PRO A 64 6.17 18.37 5.64
C PRO A 64 4.85 19.07 6.00
N HIS A 65 4.76 19.58 7.23
CA HIS A 65 3.72 20.54 7.63
C HIS A 65 3.92 21.86 6.87
N ALA A 66 3.76 21.83 5.54
CA ALA A 66 3.52 23.02 4.76
C ALA A 66 2.10 23.44 5.10
N ASN A 67 1.88 24.69 5.52
CA ASN A 67 0.57 25.33 5.68
C ASN A 67 -0.36 24.81 4.58
N PRO A 68 -1.23 23.83 4.89
CA PRO A 68 -1.90 23.12 3.83
C PRO A 68 -2.88 24.08 3.18
N PRO A 69 -3.11 24.00 1.86
CA PRO A 69 -4.32 24.55 1.29
C PRO A 69 -5.51 24.14 2.17
N LEU A 70 -6.47 25.04 2.40
CA LEU A 70 -7.63 24.75 3.23
C LEU A 70 -8.42 23.63 2.56
N TYR A 71 -8.20 22.41 3.01
CA TYR A 71 -8.91 21.21 2.60
C TYR A 71 -10.03 20.92 3.58
N ASP A 72 -10.98 20.08 3.16
CA ASP A 72 -12.04 19.66 4.05
C ASP A 72 -11.48 18.76 5.16
N ALA A 73 -12.13 18.78 6.32
CA ALA A 73 -11.78 17.86 7.40
C ALA A 73 -11.97 16.40 6.93
N PRO A 74 -10.99 15.52 7.13
CA PRO A 74 -11.13 14.08 6.86
C PRO A 74 -12.32 13.49 7.62
N ASP A 75 -13.00 12.49 7.03
CA ASP A 75 -14.03 11.75 7.76
C ASP A 75 -13.39 10.91 8.88
N ALA A 76 -14.05 10.84 10.05
CA ALA A 76 -13.58 10.03 11.19
C ALA A 76 -13.30 8.57 10.79
N LYS A 77 -14.17 7.98 9.96
CA LYS A 77 -13.99 6.61 9.44
C LYS A 77 -12.68 6.41 8.66
N ASP A 78 -12.24 7.45 7.94
CA ASP A 78 -11.06 7.37 7.08
C ASP A 78 -9.79 7.59 7.90
N VAL A 79 -9.89 8.30 9.03
CA VAL A 79 -8.82 8.49 10.00
C VAL A 79 -8.66 7.25 10.88
N GLU A 80 -9.75 6.72 11.42
CA GLU A 80 -9.74 5.53 12.30
C GLU A 80 -9.42 4.24 11.53
N GLY A 81 -9.86 4.18 10.27
CA GLY A 81 -9.81 2.96 9.48
C GLY A 81 -8.58 2.83 8.58
N ASN A 82 -7.67 3.81 8.53
CA ASN A 82 -6.50 3.76 7.65
C ASN A 82 -5.29 4.43 8.34
N ALA A 83 -4.09 4.03 7.96
CA ALA A 83 -2.88 4.71 8.40
C ALA A 83 -2.71 6.09 7.74
N SER A 84 -3.17 6.25 6.51
CA SER A 84 -3.22 7.55 5.80
C SER A 84 -4.31 7.50 4.74
N SER A 85 -4.90 8.66 4.39
CA SER A 85 -5.93 8.70 3.36
C SER A 85 -5.87 9.94 2.47
N ALA A 86 -6.19 9.77 1.19
CA ALA A 86 -6.48 10.84 0.23
C ALA A 86 -7.84 10.58 -0.42
N VAL A 87 -8.83 11.41 -0.10
CA VAL A 87 -10.21 11.23 -0.56
C VAL A 87 -10.65 12.43 -1.39
N PHE A 88 -10.97 12.16 -2.66
CA PHE A 88 -11.42 13.17 -3.62
C PHE A 88 -12.86 12.86 -4.03
N THR A 89 -13.77 13.80 -3.78
CA THR A 89 -15.19 13.65 -4.12
C THR A 89 -15.65 14.84 -4.96
N SER A 90 -16.29 14.54 -6.08
CA SER A 90 -17.03 15.51 -6.88
C SER A 90 -18.36 14.93 -7.30
N ARG A 91 -19.34 15.78 -7.62
CA ARG A 91 -20.62 15.33 -8.16
C ARG A 91 -20.65 15.46 -9.68
N ARG A 92 -20.30 16.63 -10.19
CA ARG A 92 -20.47 16.97 -11.61
C ARG A 92 -19.17 17.15 -12.37
N SER A 93 -18.05 17.25 -11.66
CA SER A 93 -16.78 17.67 -12.24
C SER A 93 -15.78 16.52 -12.32
N PRO A 94 -14.83 16.60 -13.27
CA PRO A 94 -13.78 15.60 -13.41
C PRO A 94 -12.78 15.65 -12.25
N ILE A 95 -12.18 14.50 -11.98
CA ILE A 95 -11.08 14.33 -11.02
C ILE A 95 -9.86 13.86 -11.81
N ASN A 96 -8.73 14.57 -11.69
CA ASN A 96 -7.45 14.16 -12.26
C ASN A 96 -6.33 14.48 -11.27
N VAL A 97 -5.93 13.48 -10.49
CA VAL A 97 -5.04 13.66 -9.35
C VAL A 97 -3.86 12.73 -9.42
N THR A 98 -2.70 13.26 -9.03
CA THR A 98 -1.50 12.45 -8.74
C THR A 98 -1.27 12.45 -7.24
N VAL A 99 -1.19 11.27 -6.63
CA VAL A 99 -0.99 11.12 -5.18
C VAL A 99 0.42 10.59 -4.91
N LEU A 100 1.22 11.40 -4.25
CA LEU A 100 2.54 11.05 -3.76
C LEU A 100 2.42 10.51 -2.34
N VAL A 101 2.85 9.27 -2.12
CA VAL A 101 2.88 8.69 -0.77
C VAL A 101 4.29 8.77 -0.22
N LEU A 102 4.48 9.62 0.80
CA LEU A 102 5.78 9.89 1.41
C LEU A 102 5.90 9.18 2.76
N HIS A 103 6.86 8.28 2.86
CA HIS A 103 7.13 7.50 4.06
C HIS A 103 8.32 8.09 4.85
N GLY A 104 8.23 8.06 6.19
CA GLY A 104 9.31 8.36 7.15
C GLY A 104 10.70 7.85 6.74
N GLN A 105 11.76 8.63 7.01
CA GLN A 105 13.13 8.09 7.09
C GLN A 105 13.14 7.00 8.17
N GLY A 106 13.12 5.74 7.73
CA GLY A 106 12.95 4.57 8.60
C GLY A 106 12.25 3.42 7.88
N GLN A 107 11.43 3.70 6.87
CA GLN A 107 10.88 2.66 5.99
C GLN A 107 11.84 2.33 4.85
N ARG A 108 13.03 1.80 5.19
CA ARG A 108 13.75 0.95 4.23
C ARG A 108 13.15 -0.45 4.30
N THR A 109 12.82 -0.99 3.14
CA THR A 109 12.49 -2.40 2.91
C THR A 109 13.60 -3.29 3.46
N PRO A 110 13.33 -4.26 4.34
CA PRO A 110 14.18 -5.44 4.44
C PRO A 110 13.81 -6.35 3.26
N GLN A 111 14.75 -6.52 2.32
CA GLN A 111 14.77 -7.73 1.50
C GLN A 111 15.29 -8.86 2.39
N THR A 112 14.40 -9.50 3.14
CA THR A 112 14.70 -10.77 3.80
C THR A 112 13.38 -11.53 3.96
N PRO A 113 13.27 -12.79 3.49
CA PRO A 113 12.11 -13.62 3.80
C PRO A 113 12.26 -14.11 5.25
N SER A 114 11.84 -13.30 6.22
CA SER A 114 11.69 -13.75 7.59
C SER A 114 10.49 -14.69 7.65
N SER A 115 10.80 -15.95 7.92
CA SER A 115 9.88 -17.00 8.30
C SER A 115 9.25 -16.66 9.66
N GLU A 116 8.30 -15.72 9.69
CA GLU A 116 7.39 -15.59 10.82
C GLU A 116 6.23 -16.57 10.62
N ALA A 117 6.10 -17.51 11.56
CA ALA A 117 4.93 -18.35 11.65
C ALA A 117 3.67 -17.47 11.79
N PRO A 118 2.57 -17.77 11.09
CA PRO A 118 1.37 -16.97 11.16
C PRO A 118 0.83 -16.98 12.60
N PRO A 119 0.39 -15.83 13.15
CA PRO A 119 -0.24 -15.80 14.45
C PRO A 119 -1.52 -16.64 14.39
N ASP A 120 -1.61 -17.59 15.33
CA ASP A 120 -2.77 -18.45 15.53
C ASP A 120 -3.94 -17.58 16.04
N VAL A 121 -4.76 -17.06 15.13
CA VAL A 121 -5.91 -16.19 15.45
C VAL A 121 -7.13 -16.62 14.63
N GLY A 122 -8.05 -17.30 15.32
CA GLY A 122 -9.18 -18.05 14.77
C GLY A 122 -10.38 -17.26 14.24
N ASP A 123 -10.21 -16.06 13.68
CA ASP A 123 -11.32 -15.37 12.99
C ASP A 123 -10.84 -14.53 11.79
N PRO A 124 -11.15 -14.91 10.53
CA PRO A 124 -10.73 -14.17 9.33
C PRO A 124 -11.27 -12.74 9.26
N MET A 125 -12.32 -12.39 10.02
CA MET A 125 -12.84 -11.03 10.10
C MET A 125 -11.91 -10.07 10.84
N GLN A 126 -11.23 -10.52 11.90
CA GLN A 126 -10.36 -9.64 12.70
C GLN A 126 -9.06 -9.29 11.97
N LEU A 127 -8.54 -10.23 11.16
CA LEU A 127 -7.39 -9.97 10.29
C LEU A 127 -7.71 -8.89 9.24
N LEU A 128 -8.89 -8.93 8.62
CA LEU A 128 -9.36 -7.91 7.68
C LEU A 128 -9.49 -6.52 8.32
N GLU A 129 -9.92 -6.44 9.58
CA GLU A 129 -10.05 -5.18 10.31
C GLU A 129 -8.70 -4.58 10.71
N VAL A 130 -7.76 -5.41 11.18
CA VAL A 130 -6.39 -4.99 11.50
C VAL A 130 -5.63 -4.57 10.24
N GLU A 131 -5.79 -5.31 9.14
CA GLU A 131 -5.23 -4.93 7.84
C GLU A 131 -5.74 -3.56 7.39
N ARG A 132 -7.06 -3.30 7.50
CA ARG A 132 -7.64 -2.01 7.10
C ARG A 132 -7.05 -0.85 7.89
N LYS A 133 -7.01 -0.94 9.22
CA LYS A 133 -6.44 0.11 10.10
C LYS A 133 -5.01 0.49 9.73
N ASN A 134 -4.28 -0.41 9.06
CA ASN A 134 -2.91 -0.18 8.64
C ASN A 134 -2.75 0.09 7.13
N THR A 135 -3.81 0.44 6.39
CA THR A 135 -3.73 0.71 4.94
C THR A 135 -3.40 2.18 4.61
N VAL A 136 -2.76 2.39 3.46
CA VAL A 136 -2.75 3.68 2.76
C VAL A 136 -3.93 3.69 1.79
N PHE A 137 -4.86 4.63 1.98
CA PHE A 137 -6.09 4.66 1.20
C PHE A 137 -6.14 5.84 0.23
N VAL A 138 -6.34 5.57 -1.06
CA VAL A 138 -6.52 6.59 -2.09
C VAL A 138 -7.87 6.39 -2.76
N SER A 139 -8.74 7.37 -2.67
CA SER A 139 -10.11 7.29 -3.18
C SER A 139 -10.45 8.46 -4.09
N ALA A 140 -11.02 8.18 -5.25
CA ALA A 140 -11.62 9.19 -6.11
C ALA A 140 -13.03 8.79 -6.52
N ARG A 141 -13.99 9.68 -6.27
CA ARG A 141 -15.40 9.45 -6.60
C ARG A 141 -15.98 10.63 -7.36
N THR A 142 -16.56 10.36 -8.52
CA THR A 142 -17.37 11.32 -9.28
C THR A 142 -18.66 10.68 -9.76
N HIS A 143 -19.71 11.45 -10.04
CA HIS A 143 -20.99 10.90 -10.49
C HIS A 143 -21.26 11.09 -11.98
N LEU A 144 -20.90 12.25 -12.54
CA LEU A 144 -21.24 12.61 -13.93
C LEU A 144 -20.02 12.86 -14.82
N ASN A 145 -18.81 12.48 -14.37
CA ASN A 145 -17.62 12.70 -15.16
C ASN A 145 -16.57 11.58 -14.99
N SER A 146 -15.41 11.75 -15.62
CA SER A 146 -14.31 10.82 -15.50
C SER A 146 -13.47 11.10 -14.26
N ALA A 147 -12.91 10.04 -13.68
CA ALA A 147 -11.93 10.10 -12.58
C ALA A 147 -10.65 9.39 -13.00
N CYS A 148 -9.53 10.11 -12.90
CA CYS A 148 -8.19 9.59 -13.12
C CYS A 148 -7.37 9.73 -11.82
N VAL A 149 -6.87 8.61 -11.33
CA VAL A 149 -5.97 8.57 -10.17
C VAL A 149 -4.64 7.97 -10.61
N HIS A 150 -3.56 8.68 -10.28
CA HIS A 150 -2.21 8.25 -10.56
C HIS A 150 -1.41 8.15 -9.25
N VAL A 151 -0.82 6.98 -8.99
CA VAL A 151 0.15 6.80 -7.91
C VAL A 151 1.48 6.39 -8.56
N PRO A 152 2.44 7.31 -8.74
CA PRO A 152 3.62 7.07 -9.56
C PRO A 152 4.58 6.05 -8.96
N SER A 153 4.69 6.03 -7.64
CA SER A 153 5.55 5.11 -6.90
C SER A 153 4.95 4.81 -5.53
N TYR A 154 5.05 3.55 -5.12
CA TYR A 154 4.71 3.12 -3.77
C TYR A 154 5.73 2.10 -3.28
N ALA A 155 6.35 2.40 -2.14
CA ALA A 155 7.36 1.56 -1.50
C ALA A 155 7.18 1.63 0.03
N GLY A 156 5.96 1.35 0.50
CA GLY A 156 5.61 1.30 1.91
C GLY A 156 5.44 -0.13 2.42
N ARG A 157 5.60 -0.34 3.73
CA ARG A 157 5.25 -1.61 4.39
C ARG A 157 3.74 -1.81 4.51
N LYS A 158 3.00 -0.70 4.54
CA LYS A 158 1.55 -0.66 4.66
C LYS A 158 0.91 -1.06 3.32
N PRO A 159 -0.22 -1.78 3.30
CA PRO A 159 -0.91 -2.08 2.03
C PRO A 159 -1.50 -0.81 1.39
N LEU A 160 -1.31 -0.65 0.08
CA LEU A 160 -1.92 0.44 -0.70
C LEU A 160 -3.27 0.00 -1.27
N HIS A 161 -4.33 0.70 -0.89
CA HIS A 161 -5.69 0.48 -1.40
C HIS A 161 -6.14 1.68 -2.23
N ILE A 162 -6.30 1.46 -3.54
CA ILE A 162 -6.79 2.48 -4.48
C ILE A 162 -8.22 2.15 -4.90
N LYS A 163 -9.13 3.10 -4.73
CA LYS A 163 -10.54 2.97 -5.09
C LYS A 163 -10.97 4.11 -5.99
N VAL A 164 -11.41 3.79 -7.21
CA VAL A 164 -11.96 4.78 -8.14
C VAL A 164 -13.38 4.40 -8.51
N GLN A 165 -14.31 5.34 -8.37
CA GLN A 165 -15.72 5.13 -8.63
C GLN A 165 -16.27 6.26 -9.51
N THR A 166 -16.93 5.87 -10.59
CA THR A 166 -17.73 6.77 -11.42
C THR A 166 -19.06 6.12 -11.76
N HIS A 167 -20.14 6.91 -11.77
CA HIS A 167 -21.45 6.47 -12.26
C HIS A 167 -21.61 6.74 -13.77
N SER A 168 -21.04 7.83 -14.27
CA SER A 168 -21.06 8.19 -15.69
C SER A 168 -19.73 8.83 -16.05
N GLY A 169 -18.98 8.21 -16.96
CA GLY A 169 -17.63 8.61 -17.35
C GLY A 169 -16.64 7.46 -17.21
N ASN A 170 -15.35 7.76 -17.44
CA ASN A 170 -14.28 6.77 -17.38
C ASN A 170 -13.61 6.78 -15.99
N ALA A 171 -13.33 5.60 -15.45
CA ALA A 171 -12.44 5.43 -14.30
C ALA A 171 -11.07 4.95 -14.81
N THR A 172 -10.03 5.75 -14.60
CA THR A 172 -8.65 5.42 -14.98
C THR A 172 -7.80 5.36 -13.72
N VAL A 173 -7.06 4.26 -13.55
CA VAL A 173 -6.09 4.09 -12.48
C VAL A 173 -4.74 3.81 -13.11
N ILE A 174 -3.76 4.67 -12.83
CA ILE A 174 -2.37 4.47 -13.22
C ILE A 174 -1.65 3.96 -11.97
N LEU A 175 -1.35 2.66 -12.00
CA LEU A 175 -0.68 1.94 -10.92
C LEU A 175 0.84 2.13 -11.00
N PRO A 176 1.55 2.11 -9.86
CA PRO A 176 3.01 2.10 -9.87
C PRO A 176 3.52 0.77 -10.46
N HIS A 177 4.68 0.79 -11.11
CA HIS A 177 5.27 -0.41 -11.74
C HIS A 177 5.54 -1.53 -10.72
N SER A 178 5.86 -1.17 -9.48
CA SER A 178 6.09 -2.10 -8.37
C SER A 178 4.81 -2.65 -7.75
N PHE A 179 3.63 -2.36 -8.31
CA PHE A 179 2.37 -2.78 -7.72
C PHE A 179 2.23 -4.30 -7.74
N ASN A 180 2.28 -4.89 -6.54
CA ASN A 180 1.93 -6.28 -6.29
C ASN A 180 0.68 -6.28 -5.40
N GLY A 181 -0.39 -6.92 -5.86
CA GLY A 181 -1.63 -6.89 -5.10
C GLY A 181 -2.84 -7.33 -5.88
N LEU A 182 -4.01 -7.08 -5.30
CA LEU A 182 -5.30 -7.47 -5.86
C LEU A 182 -5.92 -6.32 -6.64
N LEU A 183 -6.32 -6.59 -7.87
CA LEU A 183 -7.14 -5.71 -8.69
C LEU A 183 -8.56 -6.30 -8.78
N THR A 184 -9.54 -5.50 -8.36
CA THR A 184 -10.97 -5.82 -8.52
C THR A 184 -11.65 -4.72 -9.30
N TRP A 185 -12.55 -5.10 -10.20
CA TRP A 185 -13.34 -4.16 -10.97
C TRP A 185 -14.77 -4.63 -11.10
N LYS A 186 -15.68 -3.66 -11.21
CA LYS A 186 -17.09 -3.85 -11.48
C LYS A 186 -17.55 -2.71 -12.40
N VAL A 187 -18.19 -3.06 -13.50
CA VAL A 187 -18.66 -2.15 -14.55
C VAL A 187 -20.11 -2.50 -14.87
N GLU A 188 -21.05 -1.64 -14.51
CA GLU A 188 -22.48 -1.87 -14.77
C GLU A 188 -22.82 -1.72 -16.25
N ALA A 189 -22.34 -0.62 -16.87
CA ALA A 189 -22.45 -0.37 -18.29
C ALA A 189 -21.09 0.10 -18.81
N GLY A 190 -20.55 -0.59 -19.83
CA GLY A 190 -19.25 -0.26 -20.42
C GLY A 190 -18.30 -1.46 -20.54
N LEU A 191 -17.01 -1.15 -20.66
CA LEU A 191 -15.93 -2.13 -20.83
C LEU A 191 -14.80 -1.83 -19.86
N PHE A 192 -14.16 -2.89 -19.38
CA PHE A 192 -12.91 -2.80 -18.65
C PHE A 192 -11.75 -3.02 -19.63
N HIS A 193 -10.82 -2.07 -19.68
CA HIS A 193 -9.61 -2.16 -20.48
C HIS A 193 -8.40 -2.13 -19.55
N MET A 194 -7.50 -3.09 -19.74
CA MET A 194 -6.21 -3.15 -19.07
C MET A 194 -5.12 -2.86 -20.11
N SER A 195 -4.10 -2.08 -19.73
CA SER A 195 -2.97 -1.82 -20.63
C SER A 195 -2.19 -3.12 -20.91
N PRO A 196 -1.54 -3.26 -22.07
CA PRO A 196 -0.78 -4.48 -22.40
C PRO A 196 0.28 -4.82 -21.35
N GLY A 197 0.97 -3.79 -20.83
CA GLY A 197 1.94 -3.95 -19.75
C GLY A 197 1.32 -4.35 -18.42
N ALA A 198 0.10 -3.93 -18.09
CA ALA A 198 -0.57 -4.45 -16.88
C ALA A 198 -1.06 -5.90 -17.10
N ALA A 199 -1.53 -6.21 -18.31
CA ALA A 199 -2.04 -7.53 -18.66
C ALA A 199 -0.98 -8.63 -18.61
N SER A 200 0.29 -8.33 -18.93
CA SER A 200 1.40 -9.29 -18.83
C SER A 200 1.67 -9.77 -17.40
N HIS A 201 1.29 -9.00 -16.39
CA HIS A 201 1.53 -9.31 -14.97
C HIS A 201 0.26 -9.67 -14.20
N ALA A 202 -0.88 -9.67 -14.87
CA ALA A 202 -2.18 -9.94 -14.28
C ALA A 202 -2.49 -11.45 -14.33
N MET A 203 -2.40 -12.12 -13.18
CA MET A 203 -2.88 -13.48 -13.02
C MET A 203 -4.34 -13.47 -12.59
N ARG A 204 -5.21 -14.13 -13.36
CA ARG A 204 -6.63 -14.17 -13.04
C ARG A 204 -6.94 -15.14 -11.91
N LEU A 205 -7.80 -14.73 -10.97
CA LEU A 205 -8.17 -15.54 -9.80
C LEU A 205 -9.58 -16.15 -9.87
N GLY A 206 -10.30 -15.96 -10.98
CA GLY A 206 -11.69 -16.43 -11.15
C GLY A 206 -11.89 -17.43 -12.30
N SER A 207 -12.78 -18.40 -12.10
CA SER A 207 -13.05 -19.51 -13.02
C SER A 207 -13.92 -19.16 -14.24
N LYS A 208 -14.67 -18.05 -14.23
CA LYS A 208 -15.57 -17.64 -15.33
C LYS A 208 -15.32 -16.22 -15.81
N GLU A 209 -15.35 -16.03 -17.12
CA GLU A 209 -15.17 -14.70 -17.76
C GLU A 209 -16.43 -13.90 -17.58
N HIS A 210 -16.36 -12.88 -16.74
CA HIS A 210 -17.43 -11.91 -16.60
C HIS A 210 -16.97 -10.60 -17.21
N ARG A 211 -17.65 -10.19 -18.29
CA ARG A 211 -17.38 -8.93 -18.98
C ARG A 211 -17.49 -7.69 -18.07
N HIS A 212 -18.35 -7.79 -17.06
CA HIS A 212 -18.76 -6.67 -16.20
C HIS A 212 -18.08 -6.69 -14.82
N GLN A 213 -17.33 -7.74 -14.47
CA GLN A 213 -16.71 -7.85 -13.16
C GLN A 213 -15.55 -8.83 -13.19
N GLY A 214 -14.60 -8.67 -12.28
CA GLY A 214 -13.64 -9.73 -12.04
C GLY A 214 -12.58 -9.38 -11.02
N MET A 215 -11.62 -10.28 -10.92
CA MET A 215 -10.51 -10.22 -9.98
C MET A 215 -9.21 -10.73 -10.62
N PHE A 216 -8.17 -9.91 -10.57
CA PHE A 216 -6.81 -10.23 -10.98
C PHE A 216 -5.86 -10.04 -9.80
N ARG A 217 -4.86 -10.92 -9.69
CA ARG A 217 -3.67 -10.72 -8.88
C ARG A 217 -2.58 -10.17 -9.77
N MET A 218 -2.07 -9.00 -9.43
CA MET A 218 -0.91 -8.41 -10.08
C MET A 218 0.35 -8.95 -9.41
N VAL A 219 1.27 -9.50 -10.18
CA VAL A 219 2.59 -9.94 -9.70
C VAL A 219 3.61 -8.91 -10.15
N ALA A 220 4.34 -8.29 -9.21
CA ALA A 220 5.40 -7.37 -9.59
C ALA A 220 6.52 -8.13 -10.33
N ASP A 221 6.89 -7.65 -11.51
CA ASP A 221 8.03 -8.15 -12.27
C ASP A 221 9.27 -7.32 -11.92
N PRO A 222 10.29 -7.92 -11.28
CA PRO A 222 11.50 -7.22 -10.86
C PRO A 222 12.43 -6.82 -12.04
N ASP A 223 12.23 -7.37 -13.24
CA ASP A 223 13.18 -7.25 -14.36
C ASP A 223 12.74 -6.27 -15.47
N LEU A 224 11.64 -5.52 -15.27
CA LEU A 224 11.22 -4.50 -16.22
C LEU A 224 12.09 -3.24 -16.14
N PRO A 225 12.59 -2.72 -17.28
CA PRO A 225 13.20 -1.39 -17.29
C PRO A 225 12.17 -0.35 -16.81
N SER A 226 12.57 0.50 -15.87
CA SER A 226 11.81 1.70 -15.54
C SER A 226 11.60 2.49 -16.82
N CYS A 227 10.34 2.67 -17.22
CA CYS A 227 9.94 3.16 -18.54
C CYS A 227 10.88 4.29 -19.04
N THR A 228 11.59 4.02 -20.15
CA THR A 228 12.20 5.05 -20.96
C THR A 228 11.11 6.02 -21.39
N ARG A 229 11.28 7.29 -21.04
CA ARG A 229 10.53 8.41 -21.57
C ARG A 229 10.61 8.38 -23.10
N ASP A 230 9.65 7.75 -23.76
CA ASP A 230 9.48 7.95 -25.19
C ASP A 230 8.03 8.33 -25.51
N ALA A 231 7.94 9.60 -25.91
CA ALA A 231 6.98 10.19 -26.82
C ALA A 231 5.49 10.11 -26.46
N PHE A 232 5.01 11.23 -25.92
CA PHE A 232 3.83 11.88 -26.48
C PHE A 232 3.85 11.80 -28.01
N MET A 233 2.82 11.21 -28.62
CA MET A 233 2.20 11.76 -29.83
C MET A 233 0.72 11.37 -29.85
N CYS A 234 -0.12 12.40 -29.82
CA CYS A 234 -1.49 12.32 -30.29
C CYS A 234 -1.48 11.99 -31.80
N ALA A 235 -2.40 11.11 -32.20
CA ALA A 235 -3.09 11.19 -33.46
C ALA A 235 -4.59 11.15 -33.15
#